data_AF-A0A401HVF6-F1
#
_entry.id   AF-A0A401HVF6-F1
#
_cell.length_a   1.000
_cell.length_b   1.000
_cell.length_c   1.000
_cell.angle_alpha   90.00
_cell.angle_beta   90.00
_cell.angle_gamma   90.00
#
_symmetry.space_group_name_H-M   'P 1'
#
loop_
_entity.id
_entity.type
_entity.pdbx_description
1 polymer ?
#
loop_
_entity_poly.entity_id
_entity_poly.type
_entity_poly.pdbx_seq_one_letter_code
_entity_poly.pdbx_strand_id
1 'polypeptide(L)'
;MRYEGRRPDTGEAVELEVRGETIAAIRPLEDQMRQLPWLSPGWIDLQVNGFASYDFNSEHVTADDIEGATRALHARGVAAYLPTIITGSDNRIKQGLGALADYCESGGYGASSLLGIHLEGPYLSSEDGPRGAHDRAHTRDPDWEEFQRYQEAARGRIVMVTLAPERPGAIPFIERLAAAGIVPAIGHT
;
A
#
# COMPACT_ATOMS: atom_id res chain seq x y z
N MET A 1 -10.99 -16.46 -19.24
CA MET A 1 -9.76 -17.27 -19.20
C MET A 1 -9.98 -18.47 -18.29
N ARG A 2 -9.21 -19.54 -18.44
CA ARG A 2 -9.27 -20.72 -17.58
C ARG A 2 -7.89 -21.03 -17.04
N TYR A 3 -7.80 -21.38 -15.77
CA TYR A 3 -6.57 -21.74 -15.09
C TYR A 3 -6.77 -23.06 -14.35
N GLU A 4 -5.75 -23.89 -14.30
CA GLU A 4 -5.77 -25.12 -13.50
C GLU A 4 -4.71 -25.00 -12.40
N GLY A 5 -5.05 -25.42 -11.19
CA GLY A 5 -4.14 -25.32 -10.06
C GLY A 5 -4.61 -26.11 -8.85
N ARG A 6 -3.79 -26.12 -7.80
CA ARG A 6 -4.15 -26.66 -6.49
C ARG A 6 -4.49 -25.54 -5.53
N ARG A 7 -5.59 -25.73 -4.82
CA ARG A 7 -6.02 -24.83 -3.75
C ARG A 7 -5.11 -24.99 -2.52
N PRO A 8 -4.51 -23.93 -1.97
CA PRO A 8 -3.60 -24.02 -0.84
C PRO A 8 -4.29 -24.43 0.48
N ASP A 9 -5.58 -24.15 0.63
CA ASP A 9 -6.35 -24.45 1.84
C ASP A 9 -6.83 -25.91 1.92
N THR A 10 -6.99 -26.58 0.78
CA THR A 10 -7.56 -27.94 0.70
C THR A 10 -6.67 -28.96 0.00
N GLY A 11 -5.70 -28.51 -0.80
CA GLY A 11 -4.89 -29.37 -1.68
C GLY A 11 -5.61 -29.83 -2.96
N GLU A 12 -6.90 -29.53 -3.10
CA GLU A 12 -7.76 -29.97 -4.20
C GLU A 12 -7.31 -29.38 -5.54
N ALA A 13 -7.28 -30.21 -6.58
CA ALA A 13 -7.03 -29.80 -7.95
C ALA A 13 -8.32 -29.20 -8.55
N VAL A 14 -8.24 -27.97 -9.06
CA VAL A 14 -9.39 -27.20 -9.54
C VAL A 14 -9.13 -26.51 -10.88
N GLU A 15 -10.21 -26.28 -11.64
CA GLU A 15 -10.28 -25.34 -12.76
C GLU A 15 -10.93 -24.03 -12.27
N LEU A 16 -10.24 -22.91 -12.48
CA LEU A 16 -10.73 -21.55 -12.25
C LEU A 16 -11.20 -20.96 -13.58
N GLU A 17 -12.47 -20.55 -13.66
CA GLU A 17 -13.02 -19.82 -14.79
C GLU A 17 -13.09 -18.32 -14.46
N VAL A 18 -12.41 -17.49 -15.23
CA VAL A 18 -12.39 -16.02 -15.08
C VAL A 18 -13.12 -15.37 -16.24
N ARG A 19 -14.08 -14.48 -15.94
CA ARG A 19 -14.84 -13.67 -16.92
C ARG A 19 -14.66 -12.19 -16.59
N GLY A 20 -13.97 -11.46 -17.47
CA GLY A 20 -13.56 -10.09 -17.17
C GLY A 20 -12.70 -10.05 -15.91
N GLU A 21 -13.10 -9.23 -14.95
CA GLU A 21 -12.42 -9.03 -13.65
C GLU A 21 -12.93 -9.95 -12.53
N THR A 22 -13.82 -10.90 -12.86
CA THR A 22 -14.48 -11.75 -11.86
C THR A 22 -14.11 -13.22 -12.02
N ILE A 23 -13.93 -13.90 -10.89
CA ILE A 23 -13.90 -15.36 -10.84
C ILE A 23 -15.35 -15.83 -11.00
N ALA A 24 -15.66 -16.44 -12.15
CA ALA A 24 -17.01 -16.89 -12.50
C ALA A 24 -17.33 -18.29 -11.96
N ALA A 25 -16.32 -19.15 -11.81
CA ALA A 25 -16.48 -20.47 -11.21
C ALA A 25 -15.15 -21.03 -10.72
N ILE A 26 -15.23 -21.88 -9.70
CA ILE A 26 -14.16 -22.77 -9.26
C ILE A 26 -14.74 -24.17 -9.25
N ARG A 27 -14.17 -25.10 -10.02
CA ARG A 27 -14.68 -26.48 -10.15
C ARG A 27 -13.58 -27.48 -9.86
N PRO A 28 -13.87 -28.58 -9.14
CA PRO A 28 -12.89 -29.65 -8.98
C PRO A 28 -12.56 -30.29 -10.32
N LEU A 29 -11.31 -30.68 -10.51
CA LEU A 29 -10.86 -31.51 -11.63
C LEU A 29 -11.13 -32.99 -11.33
N GLU A 30 -11.33 -33.81 -12.36
CA GLU A 30 -11.50 -35.25 -12.18
C GLU A 30 -10.19 -35.92 -11.71
N ASP A 31 -9.05 -35.55 -12.31
CA ASP A 31 -7.73 -36.04 -11.91
C ASP A 31 -7.15 -35.23 -10.74
N GLN A 32 -7.50 -35.65 -9.52
CA GLN A 32 -7.00 -35.07 -8.28
C GLN A 32 -5.51 -35.36 -8.02
N MET A 33 -4.88 -36.27 -8.76
CA MET A 33 -3.47 -36.64 -8.58
C MET A 33 -2.53 -35.88 -9.53
N ARG A 34 -3.07 -35.15 -10.51
CA ARG A 34 -2.29 -34.36 -11.46
C ARG A 34 -1.35 -33.37 -10.76
N GLN A 35 -0.10 -33.30 -11.20
CA GLN A 35 0.83 -32.28 -10.71
C GLN A 35 0.51 -30.93 -11.35
N LEU A 36 0.10 -29.97 -10.52
CA LEU A 36 -0.34 -28.64 -10.92
C LEU A 36 0.31 -27.60 -9.98
N PRO A 37 0.51 -26.35 -10.44
CA PRO A 37 0.98 -25.28 -9.56
C PRO A 37 -0.06 -24.95 -8.48
N TRP A 38 0.37 -24.29 -7.41
CA TRP A 38 -0.54 -23.73 -6.41
C TRP A 38 -1.22 -22.48 -6.96
N LEU A 39 -2.52 -22.36 -6.72
CA LEU A 39 -3.32 -21.21 -7.12
C LEU A 39 -3.88 -20.54 -5.86
N SER A 40 -3.39 -19.35 -5.57
CA SER A 40 -3.86 -18.50 -4.46
C SER A 40 -4.46 -17.21 -5.00
N PRO A 41 -5.25 -16.48 -4.18
CA PRO A 41 -5.44 -15.06 -4.42
C PRO A 41 -4.09 -14.34 -4.52
N GLY A 42 -4.02 -13.30 -5.34
CA GLY A 42 -2.88 -12.40 -5.34
C GLY A 42 -2.74 -11.72 -3.98
N TRP A 43 -1.52 -11.48 -3.54
CA TRP A 43 -1.25 -10.89 -2.24
C TRP A 43 -1.55 -9.40 -2.21
N ILE A 44 -1.91 -8.90 -1.03
CA ILE A 44 -2.08 -7.48 -0.77
C ILE A 44 -0.97 -7.06 0.20
N ASP A 45 -0.08 -6.18 -0.25
CA ASP A 45 1.00 -5.66 0.58
C ASP A 45 0.63 -4.28 1.13
N LEU A 46 0.47 -4.17 2.44
CA LEU A 46 -0.02 -2.95 3.08
C LEU A 46 1.05 -1.89 3.30
N GLN A 47 2.32 -2.18 2.99
CA GLN A 47 3.40 -1.23 3.22
C GLN A 47 4.57 -1.43 2.25
N VAL A 48 4.62 -0.61 1.20
CA VAL A 48 5.68 -0.65 0.18
C VAL A 48 6.26 0.74 -0.02
N ASN A 49 7.44 1.02 0.55
CA ASN A 49 8.14 2.30 0.35
C ASN A 49 8.68 2.46 -1.08
N GLY A 50 8.98 1.32 -1.72
CA GLY A 50 9.55 1.18 -3.05
C GLY A 50 9.91 -0.28 -3.32
N PHE A 51 10.13 -0.66 -4.58
CA PHE A 51 10.52 -2.03 -4.94
C PHE A 51 11.33 -2.07 -6.23
N ALA A 52 12.26 -3.03 -6.33
CA ALA A 52 13.10 -3.24 -7.53
C ALA A 52 13.81 -1.97 -8.05
N SER A 53 14.39 -1.19 -7.14
CA SER A 53 15.09 0.09 -7.38
C SER A 53 14.21 1.30 -7.68
N TYR A 54 12.89 1.15 -7.68
CA TYR A 54 11.95 2.25 -7.71
C TYR A 54 11.58 2.66 -6.28
N ASP A 55 11.69 3.95 -5.95
CA ASP A 55 11.42 4.49 -4.61
C ASP A 55 10.35 5.59 -4.69
N PHE A 56 9.25 5.41 -3.95
CA PHE A 56 8.15 6.39 -3.89
C PHE A 56 8.49 7.60 -2.99
N ASN A 57 9.67 7.60 -2.38
CA ASN A 57 10.18 8.64 -1.49
C ASN A 57 11.41 9.35 -2.07
N SER A 58 11.68 9.17 -3.37
CA SER A 58 12.71 9.91 -4.10
C SER A 58 12.35 11.41 -4.20
N GLU A 59 13.30 12.26 -4.61
CA GLU A 59 13.03 13.70 -4.78
C GLU A 59 12.00 13.99 -5.88
N HIS A 60 11.89 13.09 -6.87
CA HIS A 60 10.99 13.21 -7.98
C HIS A 60 10.50 11.84 -8.45
N VAL A 61 9.32 11.45 -7.96
CA VAL A 61 8.61 10.23 -8.37
C VAL A 61 7.87 10.47 -9.69
N THR A 62 8.10 9.60 -10.67
CA THR A 62 7.43 9.62 -11.97
C THR A 62 6.41 8.49 -12.12
N ALA A 63 5.54 8.59 -13.13
CA ALA A 63 4.61 7.51 -13.49
C ALA A 63 5.35 6.21 -13.87
N ASP A 64 6.51 6.33 -14.53
CA ASP A 64 7.33 5.18 -14.92
C ASP A 64 7.93 4.46 -13.71
N ASP A 65 8.29 5.20 -12.65
CA ASP A 65 8.76 4.60 -11.40
C ASP A 65 7.65 3.78 -10.73
N ILE A 66 6.43 4.32 -10.71
CA ILE A 66 5.27 3.67 -10.09
C ILE A 66 4.86 2.43 -10.89
N GLU A 67 4.80 2.53 -12.22
CA GLU A 67 4.50 1.38 -13.07
C GLU A 67 5.58 0.31 -13.01
N GLY A 68 6.87 0.71 -12.99
CA GLY A 68 8.01 -0.19 -12.84
C GLY A 68 7.95 -0.98 -11.53
N ALA A 69 7.68 -0.30 -10.42
CA ALA A 69 7.46 -0.94 -9.12
C ALA A 69 6.27 -1.91 -9.16
N THR A 70 5.14 -1.48 -9.74
CA THR A 70 3.93 -2.32 -9.83
C THR A 70 4.17 -3.59 -10.62
N ARG A 71 4.83 -3.50 -11.78
CA ARG A 71 5.19 -4.68 -12.60
C ARG A 71 6.11 -5.64 -11.86
N ALA A 72 7.07 -5.11 -11.11
CA ALA A 72 7.98 -5.92 -10.32
C ALA A 72 7.27 -6.61 -9.15
N LEU A 73 6.31 -5.95 -8.49
CA LEU A 73 5.46 -6.53 -7.44
C LEU A 73 4.55 -7.64 -7.99
N HIS A 74 3.90 -7.40 -9.13
CA HIS A 74 3.07 -8.40 -9.83
C HIS A 74 3.87 -9.66 -10.17
N ALA A 75 5.13 -9.51 -10.60
CA ALA A 75 6.03 -10.63 -10.87
C ALA A 75 6.40 -11.46 -9.61
N ARG A 76 6.10 -10.96 -8.41
CA ARG A 76 6.28 -11.64 -7.12
C ARG A 76 4.96 -12.11 -6.48
N GLY A 77 3.84 -11.98 -7.18
CA GLY A 77 2.53 -12.44 -6.70
C GLY A 77 1.76 -11.42 -5.86
N VAL A 78 2.30 -10.20 -5.69
CA VAL A 78 1.57 -9.08 -5.08
C VAL A 78 0.65 -8.51 -6.14
N ALA A 79 -0.66 -8.64 -5.96
CA ALA A 79 -1.65 -8.14 -6.92
C ALA A 79 -2.10 -6.71 -6.61
N ALA A 80 -2.04 -6.31 -5.34
CA ALA A 80 -2.40 -4.97 -4.91
C ALA A 80 -1.53 -4.54 -3.72
N TYR A 81 -1.38 -3.24 -3.52
CA TYR A 81 -0.53 -2.73 -2.45
C TYR A 81 -0.90 -1.31 -2.02
N LEU A 82 -0.36 -0.89 -0.88
CA LEU A 82 -0.33 0.49 -0.46
C LEU A 82 1.10 1.04 -0.67
N PRO A 83 1.33 1.90 -1.69
CA PRO A 83 2.55 2.70 -1.73
C PRO A 83 2.67 3.52 -0.45
N THR A 84 3.85 3.49 0.16
CA THR A 84 4.11 4.09 1.46
C THR A 84 4.99 5.32 1.34
N ILE A 85 4.44 6.46 1.75
CA ILE A 85 5.18 7.72 1.90
C ILE A 85 5.68 7.83 3.34
N ILE A 86 6.98 7.92 3.52
CA ILE A 86 7.63 7.98 4.84
C ILE A 86 7.85 9.42 5.32
N THR A 87 8.09 9.55 6.62
CA THR A 87 8.54 10.80 7.27
C THR A 87 9.55 11.57 6.41
N GLY A 88 9.27 12.84 6.16
CA GLY A 88 10.11 13.72 5.35
C GLY A 88 9.73 15.19 5.47
N SER A 89 10.35 16.00 4.61
CA SER A 89 9.95 17.39 4.43
C SER A 89 8.53 17.48 3.85
N ASP A 90 7.84 18.57 4.15
CA ASP A 90 6.48 18.81 3.65
C ASP A 90 6.38 18.73 2.12
N ASN A 91 7.36 19.30 1.42
CA ASN A 91 7.43 19.26 -0.04
C ASN A 91 7.60 17.84 -0.59
N ARG A 92 8.48 17.02 0.02
CA ARG A 92 8.71 15.64 -0.43
C ARG A 92 7.46 14.78 -0.24
N ILE A 93 6.83 14.88 0.93
CA ILE A 93 5.58 14.16 1.22
C ILE A 93 4.52 14.54 0.19
N LYS A 94 4.25 15.83 -0.02
CA LYS A 94 3.25 16.30 -0.99
C LYS A 94 3.58 15.88 -2.43
N GLN A 95 4.85 15.90 -2.82
CA GLN A 95 5.30 15.48 -4.15
C GLN A 95 4.98 13.99 -4.37
N GLY A 96 5.37 13.11 -3.44
CA GLY A 96 5.11 11.67 -3.56
C GLY A 96 3.61 11.35 -3.56
N LEU A 97 2.85 11.99 -2.65
CA LEU A 97 1.39 11.86 -2.60
C LEU A 97 0.71 12.27 -3.91
N GLY A 98 1.12 13.42 -4.47
CA GLY A 98 0.60 13.92 -5.74
C GLY A 98 0.92 13.00 -6.91
N ALA A 99 2.17 12.52 -7.01
CA ALA A 99 2.59 11.61 -8.07
C ALA A 99 1.80 10.29 -8.07
N LEU A 100 1.57 9.72 -6.88
CA LEU A 100 0.75 8.51 -6.71
C LEU A 100 -0.71 8.76 -7.10
N ALA A 101 -1.27 9.89 -6.67
CA ALA A 101 -2.65 10.26 -7.00
C ALA A 101 -2.84 10.47 -8.50
N ASP A 102 -1.92 11.19 -9.15
CA ASP A 102 -1.93 11.43 -10.60
C ASP A 102 -1.78 10.11 -11.38
N TYR A 103 -0.92 9.19 -10.92
CA TYR A 103 -0.78 7.86 -11.53
C TYR A 103 -2.09 7.07 -11.45
N CYS A 104 -2.75 7.03 -10.29
CA CYS A 104 -4.04 6.37 -10.14
C CYS A 104 -5.12 6.96 -11.07
N GLU A 105 -5.13 8.27 -11.30
CA GLU A 105 -6.09 8.94 -12.18
C GLU A 105 -5.78 8.75 -13.67
N SER A 106 -4.53 8.49 -14.03
CA SER A 106 -4.09 8.26 -15.41
C SER A 106 -4.64 6.97 -16.03
N GLY A 107 -5.01 5.99 -15.21
CA GLY A 107 -5.45 4.66 -15.67
C GLY A 107 -4.32 3.80 -16.26
N GLY A 108 -3.06 4.03 -15.87
CA GLY A 108 -1.91 3.20 -16.26
C GLY A 108 -2.05 1.71 -15.88
N TYR A 109 -1.15 0.86 -16.38
CA TYR A 109 -1.23 -0.61 -16.28
C TYR A 109 -1.48 -1.14 -14.86
N GLY A 110 -0.97 -0.45 -13.84
CA GLY A 110 -1.06 -0.82 -12.43
C GLY A 110 -1.96 0.08 -11.58
N ALA A 111 -2.66 1.05 -12.17
CA ALA A 111 -3.34 2.10 -11.40
C ALA A 111 -4.37 1.55 -10.39
N SER A 112 -5.09 0.48 -10.74
CA SER A 112 -6.06 -0.18 -9.87
C SER A 112 -5.43 -1.11 -8.81
N SER A 113 -4.14 -1.41 -8.93
CA SER A 113 -3.40 -2.20 -7.92
C SER A 113 -3.03 -1.37 -6.69
N LEU A 114 -3.01 -0.04 -6.80
CA LEU A 114 -2.80 0.86 -5.67
C LEU A 114 -4.14 1.06 -4.96
N LEU A 115 -4.34 0.39 -3.81
CA LEU A 115 -5.63 0.42 -3.09
C LEU A 115 -5.87 1.71 -2.29
N GLY A 116 -4.88 2.60 -2.29
CA GLY A 116 -4.79 3.81 -1.50
C GLY A 116 -3.32 4.11 -1.23
N ILE A 117 -3.06 5.01 -0.31
CA ILE A 117 -1.71 5.41 0.11
C ILE A 117 -1.59 5.17 1.61
N HIS A 118 -0.45 4.61 2.00
CA HIS A 118 -0.03 4.53 3.39
C HIS A 118 0.90 5.70 3.71
N LEU A 119 0.54 6.52 4.69
CA LEU A 119 1.40 7.57 5.21
C LEU A 119 2.10 7.06 6.48
N GLU A 120 3.38 6.75 6.40
CA GLU A 120 4.21 6.26 7.52
C GLU A 120 4.97 7.40 8.19
N GLY A 121 4.31 8.05 9.15
CA GLY A 121 4.76 9.29 9.76
C GLY A 121 4.07 10.52 9.17
N PRO A 122 4.62 11.74 9.32
CA PRO A 122 5.80 12.11 10.10
C PRO A 122 5.56 12.07 11.63
N TYR A 123 4.40 11.59 12.07
CA TYR A 123 3.92 11.58 13.46
C TYR A 123 4.48 10.45 14.33
N LEU A 124 5.78 10.18 14.20
CA LEU A 124 6.47 9.06 14.85
C LEU A 124 7.24 9.51 16.10
N SER A 125 7.71 8.55 16.91
CA SER A 125 8.64 8.85 18.00
C SER A 125 9.89 9.53 17.46
N SER A 126 10.40 10.53 18.19
CA SER A 126 11.67 11.18 17.85
C SER A 126 12.87 10.46 18.45
N GLU A 127 12.67 9.44 19.28
CA GLU A 127 13.73 8.73 19.99
C GLU A 127 14.53 7.79 19.08
N ASP A 128 15.84 7.67 19.35
CA ASP A 128 16.67 6.66 18.67
C ASP A 128 16.26 5.26 19.15
N GLY A 129 16.13 4.33 18.21
CA GLY A 129 15.46 3.05 18.44
C GLY A 129 14.12 3.04 17.70
N PRO A 130 13.02 3.52 18.31
CA PRO A 130 11.68 3.43 17.71
C PRO A 130 11.56 4.18 16.39
N ARG A 131 12.21 5.35 16.21
CA ARG A 131 12.17 6.08 14.92
C ARG A 131 12.82 5.32 13.76
N GLY A 132 13.68 4.33 14.03
CA GLY A 132 14.38 3.56 13.01
C GLY A 132 15.09 4.44 11.97
N ALA A 133 14.79 4.20 10.69
CA ALA A 133 15.39 4.89 9.55
C ALA A 133 14.82 6.30 9.29
N HIS A 134 13.77 6.73 10.01
CA HIS A 134 13.14 8.02 9.79
C HIS A 134 14.02 9.15 10.34
N ASP A 135 14.22 10.20 9.54
CA ASP A 135 15.03 11.35 9.95
C ASP A 135 14.36 12.11 11.11
N ARG A 136 15.09 12.22 12.22
CA ARG A 136 14.69 12.94 13.42
C ARG A 136 14.31 14.39 13.11
N ALA A 137 14.96 15.03 12.13
CA ALA A 137 14.66 16.41 11.74
C ALA A 137 13.24 16.58 11.17
N HIS A 138 12.60 15.48 10.77
CA HIS A 138 11.27 15.48 10.15
C HIS A 138 10.19 14.84 11.01
N THR A 139 10.54 14.09 12.06
CA THR A 139 9.56 13.61 13.05
C THR A 139 8.95 14.79 13.81
N ARG A 140 7.63 14.80 13.97
CA ARG A 140 6.88 15.90 14.63
C ARG A 140 5.57 15.41 15.23
N ASP A 141 4.94 16.24 16.05
CA ASP A 141 3.63 15.90 16.62
C ASP A 141 2.54 15.87 15.56
N PRO A 142 1.52 15.00 15.71
CA PRO A 142 0.33 15.01 14.88
C PRO A 142 -0.33 16.39 14.80
N ASP A 143 -0.59 16.84 13.57
CA ASP A 143 -1.34 18.05 13.27
C ASP A 143 -2.42 17.72 12.23
N TRP A 144 -3.68 17.95 12.60
CA TRP A 144 -4.82 17.67 11.73
C TRP A 144 -4.85 18.56 10.49
N GLU A 145 -4.46 19.84 10.60
CA GLU A 145 -4.46 20.75 9.45
C GLU A 145 -3.34 20.38 8.47
N GLU A 146 -2.19 19.94 8.99
CA GLU A 146 -1.13 19.36 8.16
C GLU A 146 -1.62 18.10 7.43
N PHE A 147 -2.21 17.15 8.16
CA PHE A 147 -2.73 15.93 7.56
C PHE A 147 -3.78 16.23 6.48
N GLN A 148 -4.66 17.20 6.68
CA GLN A 148 -5.65 17.59 5.67
C GLN A 148 -4.99 18.09 4.37
N ARG A 149 -3.88 18.83 4.45
CA ARG A 149 -3.10 19.23 3.27
C ARG A 149 -2.44 18.04 2.57
N TYR A 150 -2.01 17.03 3.33
CA TYR A 150 -1.52 15.77 2.74
C TYR A 150 -2.65 14.99 2.07
N GLN A 151 -3.81 14.90 2.71
CA GLN A 151 -4.96 14.22 2.14
C GLN A 151 -5.48 14.93 0.88
N GLU A 152 -5.40 16.26 0.83
CA GLU A 152 -5.68 17.03 -0.38
C GLU A 152 -4.66 16.75 -1.50
N ALA A 153 -3.35 16.76 -1.19
CA ALA A 153 -2.30 16.42 -2.17
C ALA A 153 -2.46 14.98 -2.71
N ALA A 154 -2.90 14.05 -1.87
CA ALA A 154 -3.22 12.67 -2.22
C ALA A 154 -4.58 12.50 -2.93
N ARG A 155 -5.34 13.58 -3.12
CA ARG A 155 -6.71 13.56 -3.66
C ARG A 155 -7.61 12.56 -2.93
N GLY A 156 -7.50 12.54 -1.60
CA GLY A 156 -8.29 11.68 -0.71
C GLY A 156 -7.83 10.22 -0.63
N ARG A 157 -6.66 9.87 -1.21
CA ARG A 157 -6.22 8.46 -1.31
C ARG A 157 -5.46 7.94 -0.10
N ILE A 158 -5.13 8.74 0.91
CA ILE A 158 -4.53 8.19 2.14
C ILE A 158 -5.59 7.38 2.86
N VAL A 159 -5.33 6.09 3.06
CA VAL A 159 -6.25 5.13 3.69
C VAL A 159 -5.68 4.56 4.99
N MET A 160 -4.38 4.74 5.23
CA MET A 160 -3.70 4.26 6.43
C MET A 160 -2.63 5.26 6.85
N VAL A 161 -2.52 5.50 8.16
CA VAL A 161 -1.49 6.37 8.74
C VAL A 161 -0.80 5.65 9.88
N THR A 162 0.52 5.45 9.79
CA THR A 162 1.33 4.98 10.92
C THR A 162 1.76 6.16 11.77
N LEU A 163 1.51 6.08 13.07
CA LEU A 163 1.89 7.10 14.04
C LEU A 163 2.22 6.50 15.42
N ALA A 164 2.95 7.26 16.22
CA ALA A 164 3.35 6.91 17.56
C ALA A 164 2.33 7.48 18.59
N PRO A 165 1.58 6.63 19.33
CA PRO A 165 0.46 7.06 20.16
C PRO A 165 0.88 7.87 21.40
N GLU A 166 2.15 7.83 21.79
CA GLU A 166 2.71 8.60 22.90
C GLU A 166 2.99 10.07 22.53
N ARG A 167 2.96 10.43 21.25
CA ARG A 167 3.18 11.82 20.81
C ARG A 167 2.07 12.74 21.32
N PRO A 168 2.40 13.95 21.79
CA PRO A 168 1.41 14.98 22.08
C PRO A 168 0.35 15.13 20.98
N GLY A 169 -0.92 15.04 21.34
CA GLY A 169 -2.04 15.17 20.39
C GLY A 169 -2.38 13.92 19.57
N ALA A 170 -1.67 12.79 19.74
CA ALA A 170 -1.93 11.57 18.96
C ALA A 170 -3.31 10.95 19.19
N ILE A 171 -3.78 10.87 20.43
CA ILE A 171 -5.08 10.27 20.74
C ILE A 171 -6.24 10.97 19.99
N PRO A 172 -6.45 12.30 20.11
CA PRO A 172 -7.52 12.96 19.35
C PRO A 172 -7.28 12.92 17.83
N PHE A 173 -6.03 12.82 17.37
CA PHE A 173 -5.72 12.64 15.95
C PHE A 173 -6.15 11.25 15.44
N ILE A 174 -5.87 10.18 16.19
CA ILE A 174 -6.33 8.81 15.91
C ILE A 174 -7.85 8.75 15.81
N GLU A 175 -8.55 9.38 16.75
CA GLU A 175 -10.03 9.44 16.74
C GLU A 175 -10.55 10.10 15.46
N ARG A 176 -9.92 11.18 15.00
CA ARG A 176 -10.29 11.86 13.75
C ARG A 176 -10.00 11.02 12.51
N LEU A 177 -8.86 10.32 12.46
CA LEU A 177 -8.55 9.39 11.37
C LEU A 177 -9.61 8.29 11.27
N ALA A 178 -9.91 7.63 12.39
CA ALA A 178 -10.91 6.56 12.44
C ALA A 178 -12.31 7.06 12.04
N ALA A 179 -12.72 8.24 12.50
CA ALA A 179 -13.98 8.87 12.12
C ALA A 179 -14.04 9.23 10.62
N ALA A 180 -12.89 9.48 10.00
CA ALA A 180 -12.76 9.75 8.56
C ALA A 180 -12.60 8.47 7.71
N GLY A 181 -12.67 7.28 8.31
CA GLY A 181 -12.52 6.00 7.60
C GLY A 181 -11.07 5.66 7.22
N ILE A 182 -10.09 6.35 7.79
CA ILE A 182 -8.66 6.10 7.60
C ILE A 182 -8.17 5.21 8.74
N VAL A 183 -7.39 4.19 8.43
CA VAL A 183 -6.86 3.23 9.42
C VAL A 183 -5.68 3.85 10.19
N PRO A 184 -5.81 4.13 11.49
CA PRO A 184 -4.65 4.45 12.31
C PRO A 184 -3.87 3.17 12.62
N ALA A 185 -2.56 3.19 12.36
CA ALA A 185 -1.65 2.08 12.65
C ALA A 185 -0.61 2.53 13.69
N ILE A 186 -0.44 1.74 14.75
CA ILE A 186 0.54 2.03 15.79
C ILE A 186 1.90 1.48 15.33
N GLY A 187 2.91 2.36 15.28
CA GLY A 187 4.27 1.98 14.93
C GLY A 187 5.27 3.06 15.32
N HIS A 188 6.56 2.70 15.30
CA HIS A 188 7.66 3.59 15.70
C HIS A 188 7.46 4.26 17.06
N THR A 189 7.12 3.45 18.06
CA THR A 189 6.81 3.79 19.46
C THR A 189 7.62 2.89 20.38
#